data_AF-A0AAN0M0C4-F1
#
_entry.id   AF-A0AAN0M0C4-F1
#
_cell.length_a   1.000
_cell.length_b   1.000
_cell.length_c   1.000
_cell.angle_alpha   90.00
_cell.angle_beta   90.00
_cell.angle_gamma   90.00
#
_symmetry.space_group_name_H-M   'P 1'
#
loop_
_entity.id
_entity.type
_entity.pdbx_description
1 polymer ?
#
loop_
_entity_poly.entity_id
_entity_poly.type
_entity_poly.pdbx_seq_one_letter_code
_entity_poly.pdbx_strand_id
1 'polypeptide(L)'
;MKREVHEFVNEVLDMFETDKVVREEDMRRNVIATLACHSSVRFNEFMSMEAMETLVEQLRHTQQPFHCPHGRPTFITVEHNQLIKEFKR
;
A
#
# COMPACT_ATOMS: atom_id res chain seq x y z
N MET A 1 -12.67 -4.58 -11.88
CA MET A 1 -13.81 -4.90 -10.98
C MET A 1 -14.07 -6.39 -10.75
N LYS A 2 -14.68 -7.18 -11.66
CA LYS A 2 -14.97 -8.61 -11.35
C LYS A 2 -13.71 -9.47 -11.08
N ARG A 3 -12.61 -9.20 -11.79
CA ARG A 3 -11.34 -9.92 -11.63
C ARG A 3 -10.65 -9.60 -10.30
N GLU A 4 -10.61 -8.33 -9.89
CA GLU A 4 -9.96 -7.88 -8.64
C GLU A 4 -10.66 -8.40 -7.39
N VAL A 5 -12.01 -8.42 -7.38
CA VAL A 5 -12.77 -8.98 -6.26
C VAL A 5 -12.51 -10.49 -6.13
N HIS A 6 -12.42 -11.19 -7.26
CA HIS A 6 -12.13 -12.62 -7.27
C HIS A 6 -10.69 -12.93 -6.80
N GLU A 7 -9.71 -12.13 -7.22
CA GLU A 7 -8.33 -12.23 -6.74
C GLU A 7 -8.23 -11.99 -5.23
N PHE A 8 -8.87 -10.95 -4.72
CA PHE A 8 -8.93 -10.67 -3.29
C PHE A 8 -9.57 -11.82 -2.49
N VAL A 9 -10.72 -12.33 -2.95
CA VAL A 9 -11.41 -13.44 -2.26
C VAL A 9 -10.53 -14.69 -2.22
N ASN A 10 -9.89 -15.03 -3.33
CA ASN A 10 -8.98 -16.18 -3.36
C ASN A 10 -7.78 -16.01 -2.43
N GLU A 11 -7.15 -14.83 -2.42
CA GLU A 11 -6.00 -14.58 -1.54
C GLU A 11 -6.39 -14.68 -0.05
N VAL A 12 -7.58 -14.19 0.30
CA VAL A 12 -8.14 -14.38 1.65
C VAL A 12 -8.40 -15.85 1.96
N LEU A 13 -9.00 -16.61 1.03
CA LEU A 13 -9.23 -18.05 1.22
C LEU A 13 -7.93 -18.84 1.37
N ASP A 14 -6.92 -18.53 0.56
CA ASP A 14 -5.59 -19.14 0.63
C ASP A 14 -4.96 -18.90 2.01
N MET A 15 -5.13 -17.70 2.58
CA MET A 15 -4.71 -17.41 3.95
C MET A 15 -5.44 -18.28 4.98
N PHE A 16 -6.75 -18.52 4.82
CA PHE A 16 -7.48 -19.41 5.73
C PHE A 16 -7.03 -20.89 5.62
N GLU A 17 -6.61 -21.34 4.44
CA GLU A 17 -6.17 -22.71 4.22
C GLU A 17 -4.72 -22.96 4.66
N THR A 18 -3.82 -21.99 4.45
CA THR A 18 -2.38 -22.15 4.69
C THR A 18 -1.93 -21.70 6.07
N ASP A 19 -2.63 -20.74 6.66
CA ASP A 19 -2.13 -20.01 7.80
C ASP A 19 -2.71 -20.62 9.10
N LYS A 20 -1.84 -21.30 9.86
CA LYS A 20 -2.14 -21.77 11.24
C LYS A 20 -2.17 -20.56 12.19
N VAL A 21 -2.97 -19.53 11.88
CA VAL A 21 -3.02 -18.30 12.66
C VAL A 21 -3.64 -18.59 14.01
N VAL A 22 -2.87 -18.36 15.07
CA VAL A 22 -3.22 -18.72 16.46
C VAL A 22 -4.18 -17.69 17.08
N ARG A 23 -4.35 -16.50 16.48
CA ARG A 23 -5.12 -15.37 17.03
C ARG A 23 -5.94 -14.61 15.97
N GLU A 24 -7.22 -14.38 16.27
CA GLU A 24 -8.18 -13.66 15.41
C GLU A 24 -7.70 -12.24 15.01
N GLU A 25 -7.03 -11.52 15.92
CA GLU A 25 -6.56 -10.17 15.65
C GLU A 25 -5.57 -10.10 14.50
N ASP A 26 -4.64 -11.06 14.41
CA ASP A 26 -3.59 -11.07 13.40
C ASP A 26 -4.18 -11.40 12.03
N MET A 27 -5.12 -12.33 12.00
CA MET A 27 -5.92 -12.62 10.81
C MET A 27 -6.68 -11.38 10.33
N ARG A 28 -7.37 -10.67 11.24
CA ARG A 28 -8.09 -9.44 10.91
C ARG A 28 -7.16 -8.36 10.36
N ARG A 29 -6.00 -8.16 10.98
CA ARG A 29 -4.99 -7.20 10.49
C ARG A 29 -4.54 -7.54 9.09
N ASN A 30 -4.22 -8.80 8.83
CA ASN A 30 -3.74 -9.23 7.51
C ASN A 30 -4.83 -9.08 6.44
N VAL A 31 -6.07 -9.49 6.70
CA VAL A 31 -7.18 -9.32 5.74
C VAL A 31 -7.41 -7.85 5.39
N ILE A 32 -7.36 -6.95 6.39
CA ILE A 32 -7.49 -5.51 6.16
C ILE A 32 -6.32 -4.97 5.33
N ALA A 33 -5.10 -5.42 5.61
CA ALA A 33 -3.91 -5.03 4.86
C ALA A 33 -4.00 -5.49 3.39
N THR A 34 -4.40 -6.73 3.14
CA THR A 34 -4.65 -7.28 1.80
C THR A 34 -5.73 -6.47 1.07
N LEU A 35 -6.86 -6.20 1.73
CA LEU A 35 -7.93 -5.38 1.16
C LEU A 35 -7.44 -3.97 0.77
N ALA A 36 -6.68 -3.32 1.66
CA ALA A 36 -6.12 -1.99 1.41
C ALA A 36 -5.16 -1.98 0.21
N CYS A 37 -4.34 -3.02 0.05
CA CYS A 37 -3.50 -3.18 -1.14
C CYS A 37 -4.32 -3.39 -2.40
N HIS A 38 -5.41 -4.18 -2.33
CA HIS A 38 -6.24 -4.42 -3.50
C HIS A 38 -7.03 -3.18 -3.93
N SER A 39 -7.45 -2.32 -3.00
CA SER A 39 -8.18 -1.09 -3.29
C SER A 39 -7.28 0.13 -3.58
N SER A 40 -5.96 -0.03 -3.47
CA SER A 40 -4.99 1.05 -3.72
C SER A 40 -4.70 1.26 -5.20
N VAL A 41 -4.22 2.45 -5.55
CA VAL A 41 -3.67 2.73 -6.89
C VAL A 41 -2.47 1.82 -7.14
N ARG A 42 -2.44 1.15 -8.29
CA ARG A 42 -1.41 0.17 -8.63
C ARG A 42 -0.45 0.63 -9.72
N PHE A 43 0.62 -0.14 -9.89
CA PHE A 43 1.58 0.08 -10.96
C PHE A 43 0.88 0.12 -12.32
N ASN A 44 1.25 1.09 -13.15
CA ASN A 44 0.71 1.32 -14.49
C ASN A 44 -0.74 1.83 -14.54
N GLU A 45 -1.29 2.31 -13.42
CA GLU A 45 -2.53 3.08 -13.42
C GLU A 45 -2.25 4.56 -13.63
N PHE A 46 -2.97 5.17 -14.58
CA PHE A 46 -2.84 6.59 -14.86
C PHE A 46 -3.62 7.41 -13.82
N MET A 47 -3.03 8.50 -13.34
CA MET A 47 -3.67 9.47 -12.46
C MET A 47 -3.58 10.87 -13.05
N SER A 48 -4.63 11.67 -12.87
CA SER A 48 -4.54 13.12 -13.10
C SER A 48 -3.72 13.78 -11.99
N MET A 49 -3.19 14.98 -12.24
CA MET A 49 -2.47 15.75 -11.22
C MET A 49 -3.33 16.00 -9.96
N GLU A 50 -4.60 16.36 -10.14
CA GLU A 50 -5.56 16.56 -9.05
C GLU A 50 -5.75 15.29 -8.20
N ALA A 51 -5.80 14.11 -8.83
CA ALA A 51 -5.91 12.84 -8.12
C ALA A 51 -4.62 12.53 -7.33
N MET A 52 -3.44 12.85 -7.89
CA MET A 52 -2.16 12.68 -7.20
C MET A 52 -2.06 13.60 -5.97
N GLU A 53 -2.43 14.87 -6.11
CA GLU A 53 -2.45 15.83 -4.99
C GLU A 53 -3.39 15.38 -3.87
N THR A 54 -4.59 14.93 -4.25
CA THR A 54 -5.57 14.38 -3.31
C THR A 54 -5.02 13.15 -2.58
N LEU A 55 -4.35 12.24 -3.29
CA LEU A 55 -3.74 11.05 -2.69
C LEU A 55 -2.69 11.41 -1.64
N VAL A 56 -1.83 12.38 -1.93
CA VAL A 56 -0.80 12.86 -0.99
C VAL A 56 -1.45 13.55 0.23
N GLU A 57 -2.52 14.32 0.03
CA GLU A 57 -3.28 14.92 1.14
C GLU A 57 -3.93 13.85 2.02
N GLN A 58 -4.55 12.84 1.43
CA GLN A 58 -5.14 11.72 2.17
C GLN A 58 -4.09 10.99 2.99
N LEU A 59 -2.90 10.73 2.41
CA LEU A 59 -1.79 10.11 3.13
C LEU A 59 -1.41 10.93 4.38
N ARG A 60 -1.30 12.27 4.28
CA ARG A 60 -0.99 13.15 5.41
C ARG A 60 -1.96 13.04 6.58
N HIS A 61 -3.23 12.75 6.31
CA HIS A 61 -4.28 12.64 7.33
C HIS A 61 -4.35 11.24 7.98
N THR A 62 -3.57 10.27 7.51
CA THR A 62 -3.52 8.96 8.14
C THR A 62 -2.75 9.00 9.47
N GLN A 63 -3.10 8.11 10.40
CA GLN A 63 -2.41 8.03 11.70
C GLN A 63 -0.94 7.60 11.57
N GLN A 64 -0.62 6.83 10.52
CA GLN A 64 0.71 6.26 10.31
C GLN A 64 1.11 6.43 8.83
N PRO A 65 1.53 7.65 8.43
CA PRO A 65 1.73 7.98 7.02
C PRO A 65 3.06 7.48 6.45
N PHE A 66 3.93 6.89 7.26
CA PHE A 66 5.32 6.57 6.89
C PHE A 66 5.52 5.16 6.35
N HIS A 67 4.57 4.25 6.59
CA HIS A 67 4.62 2.86 6.15
C HIS A 67 3.24 2.41 5.70
N CYS A 68 3.18 1.53 4.72
CA CYS A 68 1.93 0.85 4.38
C CYS A 68 1.59 -0.22 5.44
N PRO A 69 0.37 -0.78 5.44
CA PRO A 69 -0.03 -1.84 6.37
C PRO A 69 0.87 -3.10 6.35
N HIS A 70 1.64 -3.31 5.27
CA HIS A 70 2.63 -4.39 5.14
C HIS A 70 4.07 -3.96 5.47
N GLY A 71 4.28 -2.73 5.93
CA GLY A 71 5.59 -2.23 6.39
C GLY A 71 6.49 -1.60 5.32
N ARG A 72 6.05 -1.46 4.07
CA ARG A 72 6.84 -0.74 3.04
C ARG A 72 6.80 0.77 3.30
N PRO A 73 7.92 1.50 3.14
CA PRO A 73 7.89 2.96 3.26
C PRO A 73 6.99 3.56 2.17
N THR A 74 6.22 4.58 2.53
CA THR A 74 5.26 5.26 1.63
C THR A 74 5.92 6.35 0.78
N PHE A 75 6.97 6.98 1.28
CA PHE A 75 7.77 7.97 0.56
C PHE A 75 9.23 7.90 1.00
N ILE A 76 10.10 8.42 0.14
CA ILE A 76 11.51 8.68 0.47
C ILE A 76 11.78 10.17 0.27
N THR A 77 12.67 10.71 1.08
CA THR A 77 13.16 12.08 0.91
C THR A 77 14.48 12.02 0.16
N VAL A 78 14.58 12.75 -0.94
CA VAL A 78 15.84 12.96 -1.66
C VAL A 78 16.24 14.41 -1.47
N GLU A 79 17.27 14.64 -0.66
CA GLU A 79 17.77 15.98 -0.38
C GLU A 79 18.42 16.59 -1.64
N HIS A 80 18.37 17.93 -1.75
CA HIS A 80 18.95 18.62 -2.91
C HIS A 80 20.43 18.30 -3.11
N ASN A 81 21.21 18.29 -2.03
CA ASN A 81 22.64 17.95 -2.07
C ASN A 81 22.88 16.48 -2.45
N GLN A 82 21.99 15.57 -2.03
CA GLN A 82 22.06 14.17 -2.44
C GLN A 82 21.81 14.05 -3.94
N LEU A 83 20.79 14.75 -4.46
CA LEU A 83 20.49 14.78 -5.87
C LEU A 83 21.70 15.29 -6.69
N ILE A 84 22.27 16.43 -6.31
CA ILE A 84 23.47 17.00 -6.94
C ILE A 84 24.61 15.97 -7.01
N LYS A 85 24.90 15.31 -5.88
CA LYS A 85 25.94 14.29 -5.77
C LYS A 85 25.69 13.09 -6.69
N GLU A 86 24.47 12.55 -6.72
CA GLU A 86 24.11 11.39 -7.57
C GLU A 86 24.25 11.72 -9.07
N PHE A 87 23.95 12.96 -9.45
CA PHE A 87 24.16 13.46 -10.81
C PHE A 87 25.60 13.93 -11.09
N LYS A 88 26.53 13.76 -10.13
CA LYS A 88 27.95 14.15 -10.21
C LYS A 88 28.12 15.64 -10.55
N ARG A 89 27.26 16.48 -10.01
CA ARG A 89 27.32 17.95 -10.15
C ARG A 89 27.66 18.60 -8.83
#